data_AF-A0A0Q9M7Q5-F1
#
_entry.id   AF-A0A0Q9M7Q5-F1
#
_cell.length_a   1.000
_cell.length_b   1.000
_cell.length_c   1.000
_cell.angle_alpha   90.00
_cell.angle_beta   90.00
_cell.angle_gamma   90.00
#
_symmetry.space_group_name_H-M   'P 1'
#
loop_
_entity.id
_entity.type
_entity.pdbx_description
1 polymer ?
#
loop_
_entity_poly.entity_id
_entity_poly.type
_entity_poly.pdbx_seq_one_letter_code
_entity_poly.pdbx_strand_id
1 'polypeptide(L)'
;MLTYTFDETAIELSETANDQDIEFRIHVLGDATMDQRVKDVQLDFDHNHVMTDVLFYAFHDHNYQFIVRMDYYEAFILSLMKHRILTSVTWV
;
A
#
# COMPACT_ATOMS: atom_id res chain seq x y z
N MET A 1 -2.64 -1.98 -17.53
CA MET A 1 -2.55 -1.05 -16.38
C MET A 1 -3.55 -1.52 -15.33
N LEU A 2 -3.24 -1.43 -14.03
CA LEU A 2 -4.19 -1.83 -12.99
C LEU A 2 -5.13 -0.68 -12.62
N THR A 3 -6.41 -0.99 -12.43
CA THR A 3 -7.38 -0.11 -11.77
C THR A 3 -7.93 -0.82 -10.55
N TYR A 4 -8.14 -0.10 -9.46
CA TYR A 4 -8.62 -0.68 -8.21
C TYR A 4 -9.64 0.21 -7.51
N THR A 5 -10.34 -0.36 -6.53
CA THR A 5 -11.28 0.36 -5.66
C THR A 5 -10.97 0.07 -4.20
N PHE A 6 -11.40 0.94 -3.30
CA PHE A 6 -11.31 0.76 -1.85
C PHE A 6 -12.52 1.43 -1.16
N ASP A 7 -12.65 1.21 0.15
CA ASP A 7 -13.70 1.87 0.95
C ASP A 7 -13.19 3.24 1.42
N GLU A 8 -13.70 4.32 0.80
CA GLU A 8 -13.34 5.71 1.13
C GLU A 8 -13.74 6.11 2.56
N THR A 9 -14.59 5.34 3.24
CA THR A 9 -14.92 5.56 4.65
C THR A 9 -13.91 4.89 5.60
N ALA A 10 -13.08 3.98 5.08
CA ALA A 10 -12.12 3.23 5.87
C ALA A 10 -10.68 3.73 5.67
N ILE A 11 -10.34 4.19 4.45
CA ILE A 11 -9.02 4.74 4.13
C ILE A 11 -9.12 5.88 3.10
N GLU A 12 -8.13 6.74 3.11
CA GLU A 12 -7.76 7.57 1.97
C GLU A 12 -6.45 7.03 1.38
N LEU A 13 -6.41 6.82 0.06
CA LEU A 13 -5.26 6.29 -0.66
C LEU A 13 -4.92 7.22 -1.82
N SER A 14 -3.65 7.60 -1.94
CA SER A 14 -3.14 8.39 -3.07
C SER A 14 -1.81 7.87 -3.57
N GLU A 15 -1.56 8.09 -4.86
CA GLU A 15 -0.34 7.71 -5.57
C GLU A 15 0.35 8.93 -6.15
N THR A 16 1.67 9.00 -6.04
CA THR A 16 2.50 10.01 -6.69
C THR A 16 3.71 9.34 -7.32
N ALA A 17 3.82 9.42 -8.65
CA ALA A 17 5.00 8.93 -9.34
C ALA A 17 6.22 9.81 -9.01
N ASN A 18 7.35 9.18 -8.72
CA ASN A 18 8.62 9.83 -8.39
C ASN A 18 9.78 9.09 -9.08
N ASP A 19 10.09 9.50 -10.31
CA ASP A 19 11.11 8.89 -11.17
C ASP A 19 10.97 7.36 -11.33
N GLN A 20 11.76 6.59 -10.58
CA GLN A 20 11.77 5.11 -10.62
C GLN A 20 10.88 4.46 -9.56
N ASP A 21 10.26 5.28 -8.72
CA ASP A 21 9.43 4.86 -7.60
C ASP A 21 8.02 5.45 -7.72
N ILE A 22 7.08 4.85 -6.99
CA ILE A 22 5.74 5.37 -6.77
C ILE A 22 5.55 5.50 -5.26
N GLU A 23 5.21 6.70 -4.82
CA GLU A 23 4.87 6.98 -3.44
C GLU A 23 3.38 6.76 -3.23
N PHE A 24 3.05 5.88 -2.29
CA PHE A 24 1.68 5.65 -1.82
C PHE A 24 1.52 6.29 -0.44
N ARG A 25 0.45 7.06 -0.26
CA ARG A 25 0.03 7.54 1.05
C ARG A 25 -1.30 6.92 1.42
N ILE A 26 -1.34 6.27 2.58
CA ILE A 26 -2.52 5.64 3.14
C ILE A 26 -2.81 6.31 4.48
N HIS A 27 -3.97 6.95 4.57
CA HIS A 27 -4.49 7.47 5.83
C HIS A 27 -5.65 6.59 6.26
N VAL A 28 -5.52 5.93 7.41
CA VAL A 28 -6.57 5.06 7.94
C VAL A 28 -7.59 5.91 8.69
N LEU A 29 -8.83 5.88 8.21
CA LEU A 29 -9.99 6.52 8.85
C LEU A 29 -10.80 5.52 9.72
N GLY A 30 -10.59 4.23 9.46
CA GLY A 30 -11.27 3.12 10.12
C GLY A 30 -10.70 2.76 11.49
N ASP A 31 -10.96 1.53 11.92
CA ASP A 31 -10.55 1.04 13.23
C ASP A 31 -9.14 0.41 13.23
N ALA A 32 -8.69 -0.01 14.42
CA ALA A 32 -7.39 -0.64 14.64
C ALA A 32 -7.14 -1.91 13.80
N THR A 33 -8.18 -2.55 13.24
CA THR A 33 -7.99 -3.70 12.34
C THR A 33 -7.46 -3.27 10.98
N MET A 34 -7.77 -2.05 10.52
CA MET A 34 -7.24 -1.51 9.27
C MET A 34 -5.76 -1.15 9.41
N ASP A 35 -5.36 -0.57 10.55
CA ASP A 35 -3.93 -0.35 10.86
C ASP A 35 -3.12 -1.65 10.80
N GLN A 36 -3.70 -2.74 11.32
CA GLN A 36 -3.02 -4.03 11.28
C GLN A 36 -2.86 -4.54 9.85
N ARG A 37 -3.88 -4.41 9.00
CA ARG A 37 -3.80 -4.79 7.58
C ARG A 37 -2.71 -4.02 6.83
N VAL A 38 -2.55 -2.72 7.10
CA VAL A 38 -1.49 -1.91 6.49
C VAL A 38 -0.10 -2.41 6.92
N LYS A 39 0.07 -2.79 8.20
CA LYS A 39 1.32 -3.39 8.69
C LYS A 39 1.57 -4.78 8.09
N ASP A 40 0.53 -5.57 7.88
CA ASP A 40 0.65 -6.90 7.28
C ASP A 40 1.12 -6.82 5.81
N VAL A 41 0.78 -5.75 5.08
CA VAL A 41 1.36 -5.45 3.77
C VAL A 41 2.86 -5.21 3.88
N GLN A 42 3.31 -4.39 4.83
CA GLN A 42 4.75 -4.18 5.05
C GLN A 42 5.48 -5.50 5.32
N LEU A 43 4.90 -6.39 6.14
CA LEU A 43 5.48 -7.70 6.44
C LEU A 43 5.61 -8.64 5.22
N ASP A 44 4.78 -8.48 4.20
CA ASP A 44 4.91 -9.23 2.94
C ASP A 44 6.21 -8.87 2.17
N PHE A 45 6.75 -7.67 2.38
CA PHE A 45 7.97 -7.17 1.72
C PHE A 45 9.22 -7.25 2.61
N ASP A 46 9.06 -7.41 3.92
CA ASP A 46 10.18 -7.58 4.88
C ASP A 46 10.96 -8.91 4.70
N HIS A 47 10.34 -9.95 4.15
CA HIS A 47 10.96 -11.28 4.00
C HIS A 47 11.77 -11.45 2.70
N ASN A 48 11.79 -10.45 1.82
CA ASN A 48 12.63 -10.48 0.62
C ASN A 48 14.06 -10.05 0.98
N HIS A 49 15.03 -10.88 0.61
CA HIS A 49 16.46 -10.78 0.99
C HIS A 49 17.18 -9.50 0.52
N VAL A 50 16.46 -8.55 -0.09
CA VAL A 50 16.94 -7.24 -0.55
C VAL A 50 15.96 -6.16 -0.06
N MET A 51 16.31 -5.45 1.02
CA MET A 51 15.51 -4.43 1.71
C MET A 51 15.35 -3.09 0.94
N THR A 52 15.16 -3.11 -0.38
CA THR A 52 15.07 -1.86 -1.18
C THR A 52 13.86 -1.78 -2.12
N ASP A 53 12.99 -2.79 -2.12
CA ASP A 53 11.90 -2.85 -3.10
C ASP A 53 10.67 -2.06 -2.68
N VAL A 54 10.41 -2.00 -1.37
CA VAL A 54 9.39 -1.17 -0.75
C VAL A 54 9.94 -0.59 0.55
N LEU A 55 9.96 0.74 0.68
CA LEU A 55 10.22 1.43 1.93
C LEU A 55 8.89 1.73 2.63
N PHE A 56 8.86 1.64 3.97
CA PHE A 56 7.68 1.90 4.77
C PHE A 56 7.97 2.90 5.89
N TYR A 57 7.11 3.90 6.03
CA TYR A 57 7.12 4.86 7.12
C TYR A 57 5.74 4.95 7.76
N ALA A 58 5.70 4.83 9.09
CA ALA A 58 4.51 5.09 9.89
C ALA A 58 4.65 6.45 10.58
N PHE A 59 3.67 7.32 10.36
CA PHE A 59 3.57 8.63 10.98
C PHE A 59 2.52 8.61 12.11
N HIS A 60 2.36 9.75 12.78
CA HIS A 60 1.25 9.94 13.72
C HIS A 60 -0.11 9.92 13.01
N ASP A 61 -1.19 9.80 13.79
CA ASP A 61 -2.57 9.84 13.30
C ASP A 61 -2.85 8.86 12.16
N HIS A 62 -2.33 7.63 12.26
CA HIS A 62 -2.64 6.54 11.32
C HIS A 62 -2.31 6.85 9.85
N ASN A 63 -1.28 7.67 9.64
CA ASN A 63 -0.75 8.00 8.32
C ASN A 63 0.44 7.10 7.99
N TYR A 64 0.41 6.48 6.81
CA TYR A 64 1.42 5.54 6.33
C TYR A 64 1.90 5.96 4.95
N GLN A 65 3.20 5.78 4.72
CA GLN A 65 3.83 6.03 3.44
C GLN A 65 4.57 4.77 2.99
N PHE A 66 4.34 4.38 1.74
CA PHE A 66 5.12 3.37 1.05
C PHE A 66 5.82 4.00 -0.14
N ILE A 67 7.11 3.75 -0.30
CA ILE A 67 7.86 4.11 -1.52
C ILE A 67 8.18 2.80 -2.22
N VAL A 68 7.53 2.57 -3.36
CA VAL A 68 7.53 1.29 -4.08
C VAL A 68 8.27 1.47 -5.39
N ARG A 69 9.31 0.67 -5.63
CA ARG A 69 9.97 0.64 -6.95
C ARG A 69 8.98 0.25 -8.03
N MET A 70 9.06 0.89 -9.20
CA MET A 70 8.13 0.67 -10.32
C MET A 70 7.98 -0.82 -10.69
N ASP A 71 9.07 -1.60 -10.65
CA ASP A 71 9.09 -3.04 -10.95
C ASP A 71 8.21 -3.88 -9.99
N TYR A 72 7.86 -3.34 -8.83
CA TYR A 72 7.07 -3.98 -7.78
C TYR A 72 5.66 -3.41 -7.63
N TYR A 73 5.27 -2.44 -8.47
CA TYR A 73 3.95 -1.82 -8.41
C TYR A 73 2.81 -2.85 -8.37
N GLU A 74 2.81 -3.80 -9.31
CA GLU A 74 1.75 -4.80 -9.39
C GLU A 74 1.72 -5.72 -8.16
N ALA A 75 2.89 -6.15 -7.68
CA ALA A 75 3.00 -6.96 -6.47
C ALA A 75 2.49 -6.21 -5.23
N PHE A 76 2.77 -4.91 -5.13
CA PHE A 76 2.27 -4.06 -4.05
C PHE A 76 0.75 -3.92 -4.09
N ILE A 77 0.16 -3.58 -5.25
CA ILE A 77 -1.31 -3.49 -5.41
C ILE A 77 -1.99 -4.82 -5.05
N LEU A 78 -1.41 -5.95 -5.47
CA LEU A 78 -1.94 -7.27 -5.13
C LEU A 78 -1.79 -7.61 -3.64
N SER A 79 -0.76 -7.13 -2.95
CA SER A 79 -0.65 -7.26 -1.50
C SER A 79 -1.72 -6.43 -0.76
N LEU A 80 -1.96 -5.19 -1.19
CA LEU A 80 -3.06 -4.37 -0.66
C LEU A 80 -4.43 -5.09 -0.82
N MET A 81 -4.64 -5.76 -1.96
CA MET A 81 -5.83 -6.57 -2.20
C MET A 81 -5.89 -7.83 -1.32
N LYS A 82 -4.77 -8.57 -1.19
CA LYS A 82 -4.65 -9.76 -0.34
C LYS A 82 -5.06 -9.46 1.11
N HIS A 83 -4.66 -8.30 1.63
CA HIS A 83 -4.98 -7.85 2.98
C HIS A 83 -6.30 -7.06 3.08
N ARG A 84 -7.09 -7.01 2.00
CA ARG A 84 -8.41 -6.36 1.96
C ARG A 84 -8.38 -4.87 2.34
N ILE A 85 -7.31 -4.18 1.95
CA ILE A 85 -7.24 -2.72 1.92
C ILE A 85 -7.94 -2.23 0.65
N LEU A 86 -7.69 -2.91 -0.47
CA LEU A 86 -8.45 -2.75 -1.70
C LEU A 86 -9.65 -3.71 -1.71
N THR A 87 -10.73 -3.29 -2.36
CA THR A 87 -11.97 -4.06 -2.54
C THR A 87 -12.05 -4.74 -3.91
N SER A 88 -11.36 -4.20 -4.92
CA SER A 88 -11.22 -4.83 -6.24
C SER A 88 -9.96 -4.37 -6.96
N VAL A 89 -9.43 -5.21 -7.86
CA VAL A 89 -8.32 -4.90 -8.77
C VAL A 89 -8.63 -5.51 -10.13
N THR A 90 -8.49 -4.74 -11.20
CA THR A 90 -8.79 -5.15 -12.59
C THR A 90 -7.67 -4.74 -13.53
N TRP A 91 -7.40 -5.57 -14.54
CA TRP A 91 -6.50 -5.27 -15.65
C TRP A 91 -7.23 -4.48 -16.74
N VAL A 92 -6.64 -3.37 -17.17
CA VAL A 92 -7.08 -2.53 -18.28
C VAL A 92 -6.06 -2.55 -19.41
#